data_AF-A0A4Q2LW78-F1
#
_entry.id   AF-A0A4Q2LW78-F1
#
_cell.length_a   1.000
_cell.length_b   1.000
_cell.length_c   1.000
_cell.angle_alpha   90.00
_cell.angle_beta   90.00
_cell.angle_gamma   90.00
#
_symmetry.space_group_name_H-M   'P 1'
#
loop_
_entity.id
_entity.type
_entity.pdbx_description
1 polymer ?
#
loop_
_entity_poly.entity_id
_entity_poly.type
_entity_poly.pdbx_seq_one_letter_code
_entity_poly.pdbx_strand_id
1 'polypeptide(L)'
;MSSTIATKKGKVKQRQGSSLQWISGIVLGIGGLFFLLPFFWMVLSSFKPENEIVRIPPTLWPDTFTLYNFKYLFQNMNFDVYLINTLIIVLFSFVGMFLNAIAGYGFAKYDFKGRNALFVLVLATMMIPSQVTMIPVYLILNSIGLTNTMTGIVLPGLVGAFAIFLFRQFMSTIPTELLEATRLDGASEYRIFLQIVLPISKPIIAVQAILTFIAGWNSFLWPLIIANDESLYTLSVGLSLLKGQYSGNFGLQMAGAAFMVTPVIVLFTYFQRHIIENFSISGMK
;
A
#
# COMPACT_ATOMS: atom_id res chain seq x y z
N MET A 1 -43.18 52.25 16.80
CA MET A 1 -44.29 51.40 16.31
C MET A 1 -43.85 50.83 14.96
N SER A 2 -43.21 49.66 14.90
CA SER A 2 -43.77 48.31 15.07
C SER A 2 -44.39 47.78 13.76
N SER A 3 -43.66 46.90 13.06
CA SER A 3 -44.17 45.57 12.66
C SER A 3 -43.17 44.80 11.78
N THR A 4 -42.38 43.96 12.46
CA THR A 4 -42.14 42.54 12.17
C THR A 4 -42.36 42.03 10.74
N ILE A 5 -41.27 41.86 9.97
CA ILE A 5 -41.22 40.92 8.84
C ILE A 5 -40.65 39.60 9.36
N ALA A 6 -41.54 38.64 9.63
CA ALA A 6 -41.19 37.28 9.99
C ALA A 6 -40.82 36.48 8.73
N THR A 7 -39.51 36.33 8.47
CA THR A 7 -39.02 35.34 7.50
C THR A 7 -39.04 33.96 8.14
N LYS A 8 -40.04 33.16 7.73
CA LYS A 8 -40.16 31.72 7.99
C LYS A 8 -38.86 31.01 7.54
N LYS A 9 -37.97 30.69 8.49
CA LYS A 9 -36.95 29.66 8.28
C LYS A 9 -37.64 28.33 8.05
N GLY A 10 -37.69 27.89 6.80
CA GLY A 10 -38.04 26.52 6.45
C GLY A 10 -37.05 25.57 7.12
N LYS A 11 -37.47 24.91 8.19
CA LYS A 11 -36.81 23.72 8.71
C LYS A 11 -36.94 22.65 7.62
N VAL A 12 -35.87 22.41 6.87
CA VAL A 12 -35.73 21.23 6.03
C VAL A 12 -35.86 20.03 6.95
N LYS A 13 -37.02 19.37 6.91
CA LYS A 13 -37.28 18.11 7.60
C LYS A 13 -36.36 17.03 7.00
N GLN A 14 -35.19 16.80 7.61
CA GLN A 14 -34.51 15.51 7.55
C GLN A 14 -35.31 14.50 8.40
N ARG A 15 -36.42 13.99 7.86
CA ARG A 15 -37.18 12.89 8.46
C ARG A 15 -37.79 12.02 7.36
N GLN A 16 -36.94 11.25 6.69
CA GLN A 16 -37.25 10.08 5.83
C GLN A 16 -35.89 9.44 5.46
N GLY A 17 -35.49 8.22 5.82
CA GLY A 17 -36.20 7.12 6.50
C GLY A 17 -35.27 6.31 7.41
N SER A 18 -35.74 6.07 8.64
CA SER A 18 -35.04 5.29 9.68
C SER A 18 -34.96 3.80 9.29
N SER A 19 -36.02 3.21 8.76
CA SER A 19 -36.05 1.79 8.37
C SER A 19 -35.07 1.45 7.25
N LEU A 20 -34.92 2.34 6.25
CA LEU A 20 -33.99 2.14 5.14
C LEU A 20 -32.51 2.19 5.62
N GLN A 21 -32.22 3.02 6.62
CA GLN A 21 -30.89 3.10 7.25
C GLN A 21 -30.58 1.84 8.09
N TRP A 22 -31.57 1.29 8.80
CA TRP A 22 -31.40 0.03 9.51
C TRP A 22 -31.24 -1.15 8.56
N ILE A 23 -32.04 -1.23 7.49
CA ILE A 23 -31.92 -2.28 6.47
C ILE A 23 -30.56 -2.20 5.79
N SER A 24 -30.13 -1.02 5.35
CA SER A 24 -28.79 -0.85 4.76
C SER A 24 -27.68 -1.19 5.76
N GLY A 25 -27.81 -0.79 7.03
CA GLY A 25 -26.85 -1.15 8.08
C GLY A 25 -26.75 -2.67 8.29
N ILE A 26 -27.88 -3.38 8.32
CA ILE A 26 -27.91 -4.85 8.45
C ILE A 26 -27.32 -5.52 7.22
N VAL A 27 -27.69 -5.09 6.01
CA VAL A 27 -27.16 -5.63 4.76
C VAL A 27 -25.65 -5.42 4.66
N LEU A 28 -25.17 -4.22 5.01
CA LEU A 28 -23.74 -3.92 5.06
C LEU A 28 -23.02 -4.73 6.14
N GLY A 29 -23.65 -4.94 7.29
CA GLY A 29 -23.11 -5.76 8.38
C GLY A 29 -22.97 -7.24 7.98
N ILE A 30 -24.01 -7.83 7.39
CA ILE A 30 -24.01 -9.21 6.89
C ILE A 30 -23.00 -9.35 5.75
N GLY A 31 -22.99 -8.39 4.81
CA GLY A 31 -22.02 -8.34 3.73
C GLY A 31 -20.58 -8.30 4.27
N GLY A 32 -20.32 -7.43 5.26
CA GLY A 32 -19.03 -7.33 5.93
C GLY A 32 -18.59 -8.64 6.58
N LEU A 33 -19.49 -9.32 7.31
CA LEU A 33 -19.21 -10.64 7.89
C LEU A 33 -18.90 -11.70 6.82
N PHE A 34 -19.64 -11.68 5.72
CA PHE A 34 -19.42 -12.59 4.60
C PHE A 34 -18.04 -12.39 3.97
N PHE A 35 -17.57 -11.14 3.82
CA PHE A 35 -16.22 -10.85 3.31
C PHE A 35 -15.10 -11.28 4.27
N LEU A 36 -15.35 -11.30 5.58
CA LEU A 36 -14.36 -11.74 6.57
C LEU A 36 -14.23 -13.28 6.66
N LEU A 37 -15.27 -14.01 6.29
CA LEU A 37 -15.32 -15.47 6.37
C LEU A 37 -14.11 -16.18 5.75
N PRO A 38 -13.65 -15.89 4.52
CA PRO A 38 -12.48 -16.55 3.94
C PRO A 38 -11.18 -16.25 4.73
N PHE A 39 -11.06 -15.07 5.34
CA PHE A 39 -9.89 -14.74 6.16
C PHE A 39 -9.91 -15.49 7.49
N PHE A 40 -11.06 -15.58 8.15
CA PHE A 40 -11.23 -16.40 9.33
C PHE A 40 -10.93 -17.87 9.03
N TRP A 41 -11.47 -18.39 7.92
CA TRP A 41 -11.19 -19.76 7.47
C TRP A 41 -9.70 -19.99 7.24
N MET A 42 -9.04 -19.07 6.53
CA MET A 42 -7.60 -19.14 6.24
C MET A 42 -6.77 -19.16 7.53
N VAL A 43 -7.04 -18.24 8.46
CA VAL A 43 -6.31 -18.17 9.72
C VAL A 43 -6.54 -19.42 10.55
N LEU A 44 -7.79 -19.87 10.75
CA LEU A 44 -8.07 -21.08 11.52
C LEU A 44 -7.45 -22.32 10.87
N SER A 45 -7.53 -22.46 9.54
CA SER A 45 -6.96 -23.59 8.81
C SER A 45 -5.43 -23.62 8.87
N SER A 46 -4.77 -22.47 9.01
CA SER A 46 -3.31 -22.43 9.18
C SER A 46 -2.82 -23.14 10.46
N PHE A 47 -3.69 -23.26 11.47
CA PHE A 47 -3.41 -23.93 12.74
C PHE A 47 -3.92 -25.37 12.83
N LYS A 48 -4.37 -25.95 11.70
CA LYS A 48 -4.86 -27.33 11.63
C LYS A 48 -3.83 -28.28 11.03
N PRO A 49 -3.82 -29.56 11.43
CA PRO A 49 -3.06 -30.57 10.71
C PRO A 49 -3.73 -30.87 9.35
N GLU A 50 -2.94 -31.26 8.36
CA GLU A 50 -3.40 -31.42 6.96
C GLU A 50 -4.59 -32.38 6.82
N ASN A 51 -4.57 -33.49 7.58
CA ASN A 51 -5.65 -34.47 7.59
C ASN A 51 -6.99 -33.91 8.06
N GLU A 52 -7.00 -32.88 8.90
CA GLU A 52 -8.22 -32.20 9.34
C GLU A 52 -8.73 -31.23 8.25
N ILE A 53 -7.83 -30.57 7.53
CA ILE A 53 -8.18 -29.58 6.49
C ILE A 53 -8.89 -30.24 5.31
N VAL A 54 -8.46 -31.44 4.91
CA VAL A 54 -9.05 -32.19 3.78
C VAL A 54 -10.23 -33.09 4.18
N ARG A 55 -10.58 -33.15 5.47
CA ARG A 55 -11.66 -33.99 5.99
C ARG A 55 -13.04 -33.49 5.52
N ILE A 56 -13.96 -34.43 5.31
CA ILE A 56 -15.38 -34.17 5.03
C ILE A 56 -16.22 -34.77 6.18
N PRO A 57 -17.14 -34.01 6.81
CA PRO A 57 -17.39 -32.58 6.62
C PRO A 57 -16.24 -31.71 7.16
N PRO A 58 -16.01 -30.53 6.57
CA PRO A 58 -14.90 -29.66 6.97
C PRO A 58 -15.19 -29.01 8.33
N THR A 59 -14.19 -28.93 9.20
CA THR A 59 -14.32 -28.31 10.53
C THR A 59 -14.13 -26.80 10.42
N LEU A 60 -14.91 -26.00 11.15
CA LEU A 60 -14.66 -24.55 11.26
C LEU A 60 -13.55 -24.29 12.29
N TRP A 61 -13.76 -24.75 13.52
CA TRP A 61 -12.78 -24.67 14.59
C TRP A 61 -11.75 -25.81 14.48
N PRO A 62 -10.47 -25.58 14.84
CA PRO A 62 -9.48 -26.65 14.93
C PRO A 62 -9.86 -27.66 16.00
N ASP A 63 -10.01 -28.93 15.62
CA ASP A 63 -10.12 -30.03 16.59
C ASP A 63 -8.78 -30.22 17.30
N THR A 64 -7.67 -30.09 16.56
CA THR A 64 -6.31 -30.10 17.10
C THR A 64 -5.56 -28.84 16.67
N PHE A 65 -5.17 -28.01 17.64
CA PHE A 65 -4.35 -26.84 17.38
C PHE A 65 -2.88 -27.23 17.19
N THR A 66 -2.26 -26.75 16.12
CA THR A 66 -0.84 -26.98 15.83
C THR A 66 -0.16 -25.75 15.22
N LEU A 67 1.12 -25.58 15.53
CA LEU A 67 2.01 -24.60 14.91
C LEU A 67 2.92 -25.22 13.84
N TYR A 68 2.67 -26.49 13.48
CA TYR A 68 3.51 -27.25 12.57
C TYR A 68 3.71 -26.52 11.23
N ASN A 69 2.64 -26.03 10.62
CA ASN A 69 2.70 -25.37 9.31
C ASN A 69 3.62 -24.15 9.36
N PHE A 70 3.47 -23.28 10.36
CA PHE A 70 4.35 -22.13 10.54
C PHE A 70 5.80 -22.54 10.78
N LYS A 71 6.06 -23.50 11.68
CA LYS A 71 7.43 -23.98 11.94
C LYS A 71 8.07 -24.53 10.67
N TYR A 72 7.34 -25.32 9.90
CA TYR A 72 7.82 -25.90 8.65
C TYR A 72 8.17 -24.83 7.62
N LEU A 73 7.35 -23.79 7.47
CA LEU A 73 7.67 -22.67 6.56
C LEU A 73 9.02 -22.02 6.89
N PHE A 74 9.29 -21.72 8.17
CA PHE A 74 10.52 -21.04 8.57
C PHE A 74 11.73 -21.98 8.67
N GLN A 75 11.55 -23.24 9.04
CA GLN A 75 12.66 -24.18 9.27
C GLN A 75 13.03 -24.98 8.02
N ASN A 76 12.09 -25.21 7.11
CA ASN A 76 12.28 -26.09 5.96
C ASN A 76 12.14 -25.37 4.61
N MET A 77 11.61 -24.13 4.57
CA MET A 77 11.29 -23.43 3.32
C MET A 77 11.86 -22.01 3.23
N ASN A 78 12.81 -21.65 4.10
CA ASN A 78 13.53 -20.37 4.08
C ASN A 78 12.63 -19.12 4.13
N PHE A 79 11.45 -19.21 4.77
CA PHE A 79 10.54 -18.06 4.89
C PHE A 79 11.14 -16.89 5.68
N ASP A 80 12.14 -17.15 6.52
CA ASP A 80 12.96 -16.14 7.18
C ASP A 80 13.76 -15.30 6.18
N VAL A 81 14.43 -15.94 5.21
CA VAL A 81 15.14 -15.27 4.12
C VAL A 81 14.17 -14.46 3.27
N TYR A 82 13.03 -15.05 2.91
CA TYR A 82 12.01 -14.38 2.10
C TYR A 82 11.43 -13.15 2.80
N LEU A 83 11.22 -13.24 4.12
CA LEU A 83 10.79 -12.12 4.95
C LEU A 83 11.85 -11.01 4.95
N ILE A 84 13.13 -11.34 5.16
CA ILE A 84 14.21 -10.35 5.16
C ILE A 84 14.28 -9.63 3.80
N ASN A 85 14.22 -10.37 2.69
CA ASN A 85 14.20 -9.80 1.35
C ASN A 85 13.02 -8.87 1.11
N THR A 86 11.81 -9.28 1.51
CA THR A 86 10.62 -8.42 1.43
C THR A 86 10.78 -7.16 2.27
N LEU A 87 11.31 -7.25 3.50
CA LEU A 87 11.57 -6.09 4.36
C LEU A 87 12.61 -5.14 3.76
N ILE A 88 13.66 -5.66 3.12
CA ILE A 88 14.65 -4.86 2.40
C ILE A 88 13.96 -4.08 1.27
N ILE A 89 13.13 -4.75 0.45
CA ILE A 89 12.40 -4.09 -0.64
C ILE A 89 11.48 -2.99 -0.09
N VAL A 90 10.73 -3.28 0.98
CA VAL A 90 9.86 -2.29 1.64
C VAL A 90 10.66 -1.10 2.15
N LEU A 91 11.79 -1.34 2.82
CA LEU A 91 12.66 -0.28 3.34
C LEU A 91 13.16 0.64 2.21
N PHE A 92 13.67 0.06 1.12
CA PHE A 92 14.12 0.86 -0.02
C PHE A 92 12.96 1.54 -0.76
N SER A 93 11.76 0.95 -0.76
CA SER A 93 10.56 1.59 -1.30
C SER A 93 10.23 2.88 -0.52
N PHE A 94 10.42 2.90 0.81
CA PHE A 94 10.30 4.13 1.62
C PHE A 94 11.37 5.18 1.29
N VAL A 95 12.60 4.76 1.02
CA VAL A 95 13.64 5.67 0.50
C VAL A 95 13.18 6.25 -0.85
N GLY A 96 12.64 5.41 -1.72
CA GLY A 96 12.03 5.83 -2.98
C GLY A 96 10.91 6.85 -2.78
N MET A 97 9.97 6.59 -1.86
CA MET A 97 8.90 7.53 -1.49
C MET A 97 9.46 8.91 -1.08
N PHE A 98 10.56 8.95 -0.31
CA PHE A 98 11.21 10.20 0.05
C PHE A 98 11.79 10.94 -1.16
N LEU A 99 12.43 10.23 -2.10
CA LEU A 99 12.90 10.80 -3.37
C LEU A 99 11.74 11.35 -4.21
N ASN A 100 10.62 10.62 -4.28
CA ASN A 100 9.41 11.06 -4.96
C ASN A 100 8.83 12.33 -4.31
N ALA A 101 8.90 12.46 -2.98
CA ALA A 101 8.49 13.67 -2.26
C ALA A 101 9.37 14.88 -2.59
N ILE A 102 10.69 14.68 -2.69
CA ILE A 102 11.63 15.73 -3.13
C ILE A 102 11.31 16.17 -4.56
N ALA A 103 11.13 15.22 -5.48
CA ALA A 103 10.79 15.53 -6.87
C ALA A 103 9.43 16.26 -6.96
N GLY A 104 8.42 15.79 -6.24
CA GLY A 104 7.10 16.42 -6.16
C GLY A 104 7.17 17.84 -5.60
N TYR A 105 7.97 18.07 -4.56
CA TYR A 105 8.24 19.40 -3.99
C TYR A 105 8.90 20.32 -5.04
N GLY A 106 9.91 19.81 -5.73
CA GLY A 106 10.59 20.49 -6.84
C GLY A 106 9.61 21.01 -7.90
N PHE A 107 8.75 20.12 -8.40
CA PHE A 107 7.74 20.45 -9.42
C PHE A 107 6.59 21.33 -8.90
N ALA A 108 6.35 21.38 -7.59
CA ALA A 108 5.28 22.15 -6.98
C ALA A 108 5.70 23.58 -6.62
N LYS A 109 6.95 23.79 -6.19
CA LYS A 109 7.39 25.04 -5.54
C LYS A 109 8.46 25.85 -6.25
N TYR A 110 9.15 25.28 -7.22
CA TYR A 110 10.16 26.01 -7.97
C TYR A 110 9.71 26.25 -9.41
N ASP A 111 9.99 27.45 -9.90
CA ASP A 111 9.91 27.78 -11.32
C ASP A 111 11.30 27.58 -11.93
N PHE A 112 11.42 26.62 -12.86
CA PHE A 112 12.63 26.38 -13.63
C PHE A 112 12.30 26.13 -15.09
N LYS A 113 13.26 26.40 -15.97
CA LYS A 113 13.07 26.26 -17.43
C LYS A 113 12.69 24.82 -17.77
N GLY A 114 11.57 24.65 -18.47
CA GLY A 114 11.08 23.34 -18.89
C GLY A 114 10.28 22.55 -17.84
N ARG A 115 9.99 23.12 -16.65
CA ARG A 115 9.22 22.47 -15.58
C ARG A 115 7.98 21.72 -16.07
N ASN A 116 7.13 22.41 -16.83
CA ASN A 116 5.85 21.84 -17.27
C ASN A 116 6.07 20.69 -18.29
N ALA A 117 7.04 20.84 -19.20
CA ALA A 117 7.36 19.80 -20.17
C ALA A 117 7.92 18.54 -19.48
N LEU A 118 8.85 18.71 -18.53
CA LEU A 118 9.39 17.61 -17.73
C LEU A 118 8.30 16.95 -16.89
N PHE A 119 7.38 17.72 -16.31
CA PHE A 119 6.27 17.15 -15.56
C PHE A 119 5.29 16.37 -16.45
N VAL A 120 4.98 16.88 -17.65
CA VAL A 120 4.19 16.13 -18.64
C VAL A 120 4.89 14.83 -19.04
N LEU A 121 6.22 14.84 -19.20
CA LEU A 121 6.99 13.63 -19.47
C LEU A 121 6.87 12.62 -18.32
N VAL A 122 6.96 13.07 -17.06
CA VAL A 122 6.70 12.23 -15.89
C VAL A 122 5.30 11.61 -15.98
N LEU A 123 4.26 12.39 -16.26
CA LEU A 123 2.88 11.87 -16.40
C LEU A 123 2.74 10.88 -17.55
N ALA A 124 3.42 11.11 -18.68
CA ALA A 124 3.39 10.21 -19.82
C ALA A 124 3.90 8.80 -19.47
N THR A 125 4.88 8.69 -18.55
CA THR A 125 5.36 7.37 -18.10
C THR A 125 4.30 6.57 -17.34
N MET A 126 3.31 7.22 -16.71
CA MET A 126 2.20 6.53 -16.03
C MET A 126 1.21 5.91 -17.01
N MET A 127 1.17 6.37 -18.26
CA MET A 127 0.28 5.84 -19.29
C MET A 127 0.78 4.50 -19.84
N ILE A 128 2.07 4.19 -19.64
CA ILE A 128 2.68 2.96 -20.10
C ILE A 128 2.51 1.89 -19.00
N PRO A 129 1.82 0.77 -19.27
CA PRO A 129 1.69 -0.29 -18.28
C PRO A 129 3.05 -0.89 -17.93
N SER A 130 3.29 -1.10 -16.64
CA SER A 130 4.55 -1.67 -16.13
C SER A 130 4.91 -3.03 -16.76
N GLN A 131 3.90 -3.80 -17.18
CA GLN A 131 4.07 -5.10 -17.83
C GLN A 131 4.71 -4.98 -19.22
N VAL A 132 4.46 -3.87 -19.93
CA VAL A 132 5.02 -3.62 -21.27
C VAL A 132 6.50 -3.25 -21.17
N THR A 133 6.86 -2.46 -20.15
CA THR A 133 8.26 -2.05 -19.92
C THR A 133 9.10 -3.12 -19.23
N MET A 134 8.46 -4.18 -18.70
CA MET A 134 9.11 -5.22 -17.92
C MET A 134 10.25 -5.93 -18.68
N ILE A 135 10.01 -6.38 -19.91
CA ILE A 135 11.03 -7.05 -20.73
C ILE A 135 12.18 -6.09 -21.09
N PRO A 136 11.92 -4.87 -21.61
CA PRO A 136 12.98 -3.89 -21.84
C PRO A 136 13.84 -3.58 -20.60
N VAL A 137 13.22 -3.38 -19.44
CA VAL A 137 13.95 -3.10 -18.20
C VAL A 137 14.78 -4.31 -17.78
N TYR A 138 14.25 -5.53 -17.91
CA TYR A 138 15.03 -6.74 -17.67
C TYR A 138 16.28 -6.81 -18.56
N LEU A 139 16.14 -6.55 -19.86
CA LEU A 139 17.28 -6.56 -20.80
C LEU A 139 18.32 -5.50 -20.45
N ILE A 140 17.91 -4.31 -20.00
CA ILE A 140 18.80 -3.26 -19.52
C ILE A 140 19.54 -3.73 -18.27
N LEU A 141 18.85 -4.29 -17.27
CA LEU A 141 19.49 -4.78 -16.05
C LEU A 141 20.45 -5.95 -16.34
N ASN A 142 20.08 -6.82 -17.28
CA ASN A 142 20.93 -7.93 -17.68
C ASN A 142 22.22 -7.44 -18.35
N SER A 143 22.15 -6.42 -19.21
CA SER A 143 23.34 -5.88 -19.89
C SER A 143 24.32 -5.20 -18.94
N ILE A 144 23.83 -4.68 -17.80
CA ILE A 144 24.64 -4.07 -16.74
C ILE A 144 24.91 -5.02 -15.56
N GLY A 145 24.56 -6.30 -15.66
CA GLY A 145 24.85 -7.32 -14.65
C GLY A 145 24.09 -7.18 -13.33
N LEU A 146 22.92 -6.55 -13.33
CA LEU A 146 22.06 -6.38 -12.15
C LEU A 146 20.93 -7.42 -12.06
N THR A 147 20.82 -8.35 -13.02
CA THR A 147 19.95 -9.52 -12.89
C THR A 147 20.44 -10.40 -11.74
N ASN A 148 19.50 -11.10 -11.07
CA ASN A 148 19.80 -11.91 -9.89
C ASN A 148 20.51 -11.13 -8.76
N THR A 149 20.13 -9.88 -8.54
CA THR A 149 20.63 -9.06 -7.42
C THR A 149 19.48 -8.32 -6.73
N MET A 150 19.61 -8.07 -5.43
CA MET A 150 18.64 -7.24 -4.69
C MET A 150 18.54 -5.82 -5.26
N THR A 151 19.65 -5.27 -5.76
CA THR A 151 19.68 -3.97 -6.44
C THR A 151 18.81 -3.98 -7.70
N GLY A 152 18.89 -5.01 -8.53
CA GLY A 152 18.05 -5.15 -9.72
C GLY A 152 16.56 -5.29 -9.39
N ILE A 153 16.23 -5.88 -8.24
CA ILE A 153 14.85 -6.00 -7.77
C ILE A 153 14.31 -4.62 -7.33
N VAL A 154 15.11 -3.87 -6.57
CA VAL A 154 14.67 -2.62 -5.93
C VAL A 154 14.72 -1.41 -6.86
N LEU A 155 15.83 -1.27 -7.61
CA LEU A 155 16.19 -0.03 -8.31
C LEU A 155 15.10 0.49 -9.27
N PRO A 156 14.46 -0.33 -10.12
CA PRO A 156 13.46 0.16 -11.08
C PRO A 156 12.19 0.71 -10.43
N GLY A 157 11.87 0.25 -9.21
CA GLY A 157 10.67 0.64 -8.48
C GLY A 157 10.85 1.85 -7.55
N LEU A 158 12.07 2.37 -7.37
CA LEU A 158 12.35 3.42 -6.39
C LEU A 158 11.61 4.73 -6.69
N VAL A 159 11.54 5.13 -7.95
CA VAL A 159 10.96 6.41 -8.36
C VAL A 159 9.79 6.13 -9.29
N GLY A 160 8.61 6.62 -8.90
CA GLY A 160 7.36 6.33 -9.59
C GLY A 160 6.59 7.61 -9.89
N ALA A 161 6.20 7.79 -11.15
CA ALA A 161 5.53 9.01 -11.59
C ALA A 161 4.20 9.29 -10.85
N PHE A 162 3.46 8.25 -10.45
CA PHE A 162 2.24 8.40 -9.65
C PHE A 162 2.53 9.03 -8.27
N ALA A 163 3.60 8.61 -7.60
CA ALA A 163 3.99 9.16 -6.31
C ALA A 163 4.45 10.62 -6.45
N ILE A 164 5.26 10.93 -7.47
CA ILE A 164 5.67 12.31 -7.79
C ILE A 164 4.44 13.19 -8.05
N PHE A 165 3.51 12.71 -8.87
CA PHE A 165 2.28 13.43 -9.18
C PHE A 165 1.49 13.73 -7.91
N LEU A 166 1.24 12.73 -7.05
CA LEU A 166 0.48 12.92 -5.82
C LEU A 166 1.15 13.88 -4.84
N PHE A 167 2.47 13.75 -4.62
CA PHE A 167 3.21 14.70 -3.78
C PHE A 167 3.15 16.10 -4.36
N ARG A 168 3.33 16.27 -5.67
CA ARG A 168 3.22 17.58 -6.32
C ARG A 168 1.82 18.18 -6.14
N GLN A 169 0.77 17.40 -6.38
CA GLN A 169 -0.61 17.89 -6.26
C GLN A 169 -0.90 18.37 -4.84
N PHE A 170 -0.51 17.60 -3.83
CA PHE A 170 -0.68 18.00 -2.44
C PHE A 170 0.17 19.23 -2.10
N MET A 171 1.48 19.18 -2.36
CA MET A 171 2.41 20.24 -1.98
C MET A 171 2.11 21.56 -2.71
N SER A 172 1.51 21.51 -3.91
CA SER A 172 1.05 22.72 -4.62
C SER A 172 0.01 23.52 -3.82
N THR A 173 -0.76 22.87 -2.92
CA THR A 173 -1.74 23.55 -2.05
C THR A 173 -1.12 24.33 -0.89
N ILE A 174 0.15 24.08 -0.56
CA ILE A 174 0.85 24.80 0.51
C ILE A 174 1.10 26.26 0.04
N PRO A 175 0.75 27.31 0.80
CA PRO A 175 1.01 28.69 0.39
C PRO A 175 2.50 28.94 0.11
N THR A 176 2.84 29.57 -1.01
CA THR A 176 4.24 29.86 -1.36
C THR A 176 4.82 30.96 -0.46
N GLU A 177 3.96 31.88 -0.01
CA GLU A 177 4.26 32.99 0.88
C GLU A 177 4.84 32.49 2.22
N LEU A 178 4.39 31.31 2.69
CA LEU A 178 4.94 30.67 3.88
C LEU A 178 6.41 30.29 3.70
N LEU A 179 6.77 29.78 2.51
CA LEU A 179 8.15 29.39 2.20
C LEU A 179 9.03 30.64 2.03
N GLU A 180 8.51 31.69 1.41
CA GLU A 180 9.19 32.98 1.26
C GLU A 180 9.47 33.64 2.62
N ALA A 181 8.49 33.66 3.53
CA ALA A 181 8.70 34.15 4.89
C ALA A 181 9.81 33.36 5.61
N THR A 182 9.78 32.03 5.50
CA THR A 182 10.81 31.18 6.12
C THR A 182 12.21 31.41 5.52
N ARG A 183 12.31 31.76 4.23
CA ARG A 183 13.57 32.16 3.58
C ARG A 183 14.08 33.50 4.10
N LEU A 184 13.18 34.47 4.33
CA LEU A 184 13.53 35.76 4.91
C LEU A 184 14.07 35.61 6.35
N ASP A 185 13.59 34.60 7.08
CA ASP A 185 14.13 34.20 8.39
C ASP A 185 15.49 33.48 8.31
N GLY A 186 16.07 33.34 7.12
CA GLY A 186 17.40 32.77 6.89
C GLY A 186 17.45 31.24 6.86
N ALA A 187 16.32 30.55 6.73
CA ALA A 187 16.31 29.10 6.61
C ALA A 187 16.81 28.62 5.24
N SER A 188 17.63 27.56 5.23
CA SER A 188 18.04 26.88 4.00
C SER A 188 16.90 26.05 3.40
N GLU A 189 16.94 25.79 2.09
CA GLU A 189 15.90 25.00 1.39
C GLU A 189 15.73 23.59 1.98
N TYR A 190 16.82 22.95 2.42
CA TYR A 190 16.77 21.66 3.10
C TYR A 190 15.98 21.74 4.41
N ARG A 191 16.20 22.82 5.19
CA ARG A 191 15.47 23.07 6.43
C ARG A 191 14.00 23.35 6.15
N ILE A 192 13.69 24.16 5.13
CA ILE A 192 12.32 24.45 4.72
C ILE A 192 11.58 23.16 4.34
N PHE A 193 12.20 22.32 3.51
CA PHE A 193 11.61 21.04 3.12
C PHE A 193 11.35 20.13 4.31
N LEU A 194 12.36 19.88 5.15
CA LEU A 194 12.24 18.92 6.25
C LEU A 194 11.41 19.41 7.43
N GLN A 195 11.50 20.69 7.78
CA GLN A 195 10.89 21.22 9.01
C GLN A 195 9.55 21.94 8.77
N ILE A 196 9.25 22.34 7.53
CA ILE A 196 8.00 23.05 7.21
C ILE A 196 7.15 22.19 6.27
N VAL A 197 7.68 21.84 5.10
CA VAL A 197 6.89 21.19 4.04
C VAL A 197 6.50 19.76 4.42
N LEU A 198 7.44 18.94 4.90
CA LEU A 198 7.15 17.55 5.27
C LEU A 198 6.13 17.44 6.43
N PRO A 199 6.22 18.24 7.52
CA PRO A 199 5.21 18.21 8.58
C PRO A 199 3.80 18.60 8.10
N ILE A 200 3.69 19.59 7.21
CA ILE A 200 2.41 19.97 6.59
C ILE A 200 1.91 18.85 5.66
N SER A 201 2.84 18.13 5.03
CA SER A 201 2.56 17.02 4.11
C SER A 201 2.27 15.68 4.80
N LYS A 202 2.16 15.64 6.14
CA LYS A 202 1.81 14.41 6.88
C LYS A 202 0.58 13.66 6.31
N PRO A 203 -0.52 14.32 5.88
CA PRO A 203 -1.66 13.60 5.31
C PRO A 203 -1.30 12.83 4.03
N ILE A 204 -0.61 13.46 3.07
CA ILE A 204 -0.22 12.78 1.85
C ILE A 204 0.89 11.74 2.08
N ILE A 205 1.81 12.00 3.02
CA ILE A 205 2.84 11.05 3.43
C ILE A 205 2.20 9.80 4.02
N ALA A 206 1.14 9.92 4.84
CA ALA A 206 0.44 8.76 5.39
C ALA A 206 -0.18 7.90 4.29
N VAL A 207 -0.85 8.53 3.31
CA VAL A 207 -1.42 7.82 2.15
C VAL A 207 -0.32 7.12 1.35
N GLN A 208 0.75 7.85 1.01
CA GLN A 208 1.86 7.28 0.24
C GLN A 208 2.62 6.19 1.00
N ALA A 209 2.77 6.30 2.31
CA ALA A 209 3.42 5.29 3.13
C ALA A 209 2.69 3.95 3.07
N ILE A 210 1.35 3.97 3.11
CA ILE A 210 0.51 2.76 3.02
C ILE A 210 0.64 2.16 1.63
N LEU A 211 0.50 2.97 0.57
CA LEU A 211 0.63 2.50 -0.80
C LEU A 211 2.02 1.92 -1.09
N THR A 212 3.07 2.59 -0.60
CA THR A 212 4.47 2.17 -0.72
C THR A 212 4.71 0.84 0.00
N PHE A 213 4.20 0.70 1.23
CA PHE A 213 4.29 -0.56 1.97
C PHE A 213 3.59 -1.70 1.21
N ILE A 214 2.34 -1.50 0.79
CA ILE A 214 1.56 -2.52 0.09
C ILE A 214 2.25 -2.94 -1.22
N ALA A 215 2.79 -1.97 -1.97
CA ALA A 215 3.51 -2.23 -3.21
C ALA A 215 4.78 -3.06 -2.98
N GLY A 216 5.61 -2.70 -1.99
CA GLY A 216 6.82 -3.44 -1.65
C GLY A 216 6.52 -4.82 -1.06
N TRP A 217 5.54 -4.91 -0.16
CA TRP A 217 5.17 -6.14 0.55
C TRP A 217 4.57 -7.21 -0.38
N ASN A 218 3.75 -6.79 -1.35
CA ASN A 218 3.10 -7.66 -2.33
C ASN A 218 3.84 -7.74 -3.67
N SER A 219 5.11 -7.30 -3.72
CA SER A 219 5.90 -7.34 -4.94
C SER A 219 6.18 -8.79 -5.35
N PHE A 220 5.57 -9.18 -6.49
CA PHE A 220 5.57 -10.56 -6.98
C PHE A 220 6.23 -10.72 -8.34
N LEU A 221 5.62 -10.16 -9.40
CA LEU A 221 6.05 -10.43 -10.78
C LEU A 221 7.48 -9.99 -11.06
N TRP A 222 7.88 -8.81 -10.60
CA TRP A 222 9.21 -8.30 -10.85
C TRP A 222 10.32 -9.09 -10.12
N PRO A 223 10.22 -9.34 -8.80
CA PRO A 223 11.15 -10.23 -8.11
C PRO A 223 11.21 -11.63 -8.72
N LEU A 224 10.07 -12.21 -9.15
CA LEU A 224 10.03 -13.52 -9.78
C LEU A 224 10.85 -13.60 -11.08
N ILE A 225 10.92 -12.50 -11.83
CA ILE A 225 11.64 -12.45 -13.11
C ILE A 225 13.13 -12.12 -12.92
N ILE A 226 13.46 -11.33 -11.91
CA ILE A 226 14.85 -10.89 -11.66
C ILE A 226 15.63 -11.88 -10.82
N ALA A 227 15.00 -12.52 -9.83
CA ALA A 227 15.65 -13.47 -8.94
C ALA A 227 15.71 -14.85 -9.60
N ASN A 228 16.92 -15.37 -9.81
CA ASN A 228 17.16 -16.74 -10.22
C ASN A 228 17.42 -17.64 -9.00
N ASP A 229 18.17 -17.12 -8.02
CA ASP A 229 18.49 -17.84 -6.79
C ASP A 229 17.37 -17.69 -5.75
N GLU A 230 16.97 -18.80 -5.12
CA GLU A 230 15.94 -18.79 -4.07
C GLU A 230 16.31 -17.87 -2.90
N SER A 231 17.60 -17.65 -2.64
CA SER A 231 18.07 -16.73 -1.61
C SER A 231 17.64 -15.27 -1.82
N LEU A 232 17.19 -14.89 -3.01
CA LEU A 232 16.67 -13.56 -3.35
C LEU A 232 15.15 -13.51 -3.48
N TYR A 233 14.45 -14.63 -3.24
CA TYR A 233 12.99 -14.65 -3.32
C TYR A 233 12.36 -13.78 -2.22
N THR A 234 11.23 -13.18 -2.55
CA THR A 234 10.38 -12.44 -1.62
C THR A 234 9.32 -13.35 -1.04
N LEU A 235 8.63 -12.92 0.01
CA LEU A 235 7.47 -13.66 0.57
C LEU A 235 6.42 -13.98 -0.50
N SER A 236 6.11 -13.03 -1.40
CA SER A 236 5.15 -13.27 -2.47
C SER A 236 5.61 -14.35 -3.46
N VAL A 237 6.90 -14.36 -3.80
CA VAL A 237 7.49 -15.40 -4.66
C VAL A 237 7.48 -16.75 -3.92
N GLY A 238 7.97 -16.79 -2.68
CA GLY A 238 7.97 -18.00 -1.85
C GLY A 238 6.58 -18.59 -1.63
N LEU A 239 5.56 -17.76 -1.40
CA LEU A 239 4.16 -18.20 -1.30
C LEU A 239 3.66 -18.85 -2.60
N SER A 240 4.10 -18.35 -3.75
CA SER A 240 3.72 -18.96 -5.05
C SER A 240 4.31 -20.36 -5.23
N LEU A 241 5.49 -20.63 -4.65
CA LEU A 241 6.09 -21.97 -4.65
C LEU A 241 5.26 -22.97 -3.87
N LEU A 242 4.57 -22.54 -2.80
CA LEU A 242 3.66 -23.41 -2.04
C LEU A 242 2.51 -23.93 -2.91
N LYS A 243 1.99 -23.09 -3.81
CA LYS A 243 0.92 -23.51 -4.74
C LYS A 243 1.43 -24.46 -5.82
N GLY A 244 2.69 -24.33 -6.25
CA GLY A 244 3.29 -25.19 -7.26
C GLY A 244 3.81 -26.51 -6.69
N GLN A 245 4.81 -26.44 -5.81
CA GLN A 245 5.55 -27.59 -5.27
C GLN A 245 4.79 -28.31 -4.15
N TYR A 246 3.93 -27.62 -3.41
CA TYR A 246 3.17 -28.14 -2.26
C TYR A 246 1.66 -28.04 -2.48
N SER A 247 1.21 -28.24 -3.72
CA SER A 247 -0.19 -28.07 -4.14
C SER A 247 -1.19 -28.91 -3.33
N GLY A 248 -0.75 -30.05 -2.79
CA GLY A 248 -1.54 -30.93 -1.93
C GLY A 248 -1.44 -30.69 -0.42
N ASN A 249 -0.72 -29.64 0.03
CA ASN A 249 -0.63 -29.27 1.44
C ASN A 249 -1.32 -27.92 1.67
N PHE A 250 -2.61 -27.98 1.96
CA PHE A 250 -3.45 -26.81 2.17
C PHE A 250 -3.09 -26.06 3.47
N GLY A 251 -2.63 -26.77 4.51
CA GLY A 251 -2.20 -26.18 5.76
C GLY A 251 -1.02 -25.23 5.60
N LEU A 252 -0.01 -25.63 4.84
CA LEU A 252 1.15 -24.78 4.52
C LEU A 252 0.73 -23.57 3.69
N GLN A 253 -0.11 -23.76 2.68
CA GLN A 253 -0.61 -22.65 1.86
C GLN A 253 -1.41 -21.63 2.69
N MET A 254 -2.28 -22.10 3.58
CA MET A 254 -3.07 -21.25 4.48
C MET A 254 -2.16 -20.53 5.49
N ALA A 255 -1.14 -21.19 6.02
CA ALA A 255 -0.17 -20.55 6.93
C ALA A 255 0.67 -19.47 6.24
N GLY A 256 1.16 -19.74 5.03
CA GLY A 256 1.89 -18.74 4.25
C GLY A 256 1.02 -17.55 3.86
N ALA A 257 -0.22 -17.80 3.43
CA ALA A 257 -1.18 -16.76 3.10
C ALA A 257 -1.60 -15.94 4.33
N ALA A 258 -1.87 -16.58 5.47
CA ALA A 258 -2.16 -15.90 6.72
C ALA A 258 -0.99 -15.01 7.15
N PHE A 259 0.24 -15.54 7.12
CA PHE A 259 1.44 -14.78 7.44
C PHE A 259 1.62 -13.54 6.54
N MET A 260 1.39 -13.68 5.23
CA MET A 260 1.47 -12.55 4.29
C MET A 260 0.37 -11.50 4.52
N VAL A 261 -0.85 -11.91 4.86
CA VAL A 261 -1.99 -11.00 5.01
C VAL A 261 -1.98 -10.28 6.35
N THR A 262 -1.49 -10.90 7.43
CA THR A 262 -1.53 -10.33 8.79
C THR A 262 -0.95 -8.91 8.88
N PRO A 263 0.25 -8.60 8.36
CA PRO A 263 0.81 -7.25 8.46
C PRO A 263 -0.01 -6.20 7.72
N VAL A 264 -0.61 -6.58 6.58
CA VAL A 264 -1.48 -5.69 5.80
C VAL A 264 -2.75 -5.36 6.58
N ILE A 265 -3.37 -6.35 7.23
CA ILE A 265 -4.53 -6.12 8.10
C ILE A 265 -4.16 -5.20 9.27
N VAL A 266 -3.06 -5.49 9.97
CA VAL A 266 -2.61 -4.68 11.12
C VAL A 266 -2.37 -3.23 10.71
N LEU A 267 -1.68 -3.00 9.59
CA LEU A 267 -1.45 -1.66 9.07
C LEU A 267 -2.77 -0.98 8.67
N PHE A 268 -3.66 -1.68 7.96
CA PHE A 268 -4.94 -1.11 7.59
C PHE A 268 -5.76 -0.73 8.83
N THR A 269 -5.86 -1.59 9.85
CA THR A 269 -6.60 -1.31 11.09
C THR A 269 -6.01 -0.12 11.84
N TYR A 270 -4.69 0.05 11.84
CA TYR A 270 -4.03 1.19 12.46
C TYR A 270 -4.24 2.50 11.67
N PHE A 271 -4.17 2.44 10.34
CA PHE A 271 -4.23 3.63 9.48
C PHE A 271 -5.62 3.98 8.93
N GLN A 272 -6.62 3.11 9.05
CA GLN A 272 -7.97 3.32 8.48
C GLN A 272 -8.58 4.67 8.84
N ARG A 273 -8.35 5.17 10.07
CA ARG A 273 -8.85 6.48 10.51
C ARG A 273 -8.28 7.63 9.69
N HIS A 274 -6.97 7.58 9.39
CA HIS A 274 -6.30 8.59 8.57
C HIS A 274 -6.73 8.50 7.10
N ILE A 275 -7.02 7.30 6.59
CA ILE A 275 -7.54 7.12 5.23
C ILE A 275 -8.95 7.74 5.11
N ILE A 276 -9.85 7.43 6.07
CA ILE A 276 -11.25 7.86 6.05
C ILE A 276 -11.39 9.38 6.21
N GLU A 277 -10.63 9.98 7.13
CA GLU A 277 -10.64 11.43 7.37
C GLU A 277 -10.24 12.22 6.10
N ASN A 278 -9.31 11.70 5.29
CA ASN A 278 -8.85 12.37 4.08
C ASN A 278 -9.74 12.11 2.83
N PHE A 279 -10.32 10.90 2.68
CA PHE A 279 -11.21 10.59 1.56
C PHE A 279 -12.57 11.29 1.65
N SER A 280 -13.08 11.50 2.87
CA SER A 280 -14.38 12.17 3.10
C SER A 280 -14.41 13.63 2.62
N ILE A 281 -13.26 14.30 2.52
CA ILE A 281 -13.16 15.69 2.03
C ILE A 281 -13.33 15.76 0.50
N SER A 282 -13.02 14.68 -0.24
CA SER A 282 -13.21 14.63 -1.69
C SER A 282 -14.64 14.26 -2.12
N GLY A 283 -15.44 13.67 -1.23
CA GLY A 283 -16.81 13.23 -1.51
C GLY A 283 -17.91 14.24 -1.15
N MET A 284 -17.55 15.37 -0.51
CA MET A 284 -18.45 16.48 -0.25
C MET A 284 -18.26 17.57 -1.32
N LYS A 285 -18.62 17.26 -2.56
CA LYS A 285 -18.94 18.24 -3.60
C LYS A 285 -20.15 17.77 -4.39
#